data_AF-A0A7J7Q7X9-F1
#
_entry.id   AF-A0A7J7Q7X9-F1
#
_cell.length_a   1.000
_cell.length_b   1.000
_cell.length_c   1.000
_cell.angle_alpha   90.00
_cell.angle_beta   90.00
_cell.angle_gamma   90.00
#
_symmetry.space_group_name_H-M   'P 1'
#
loop_
_entity.id
_entity.type
_entity.pdbx_description
1 polymer ?
#
loop_
_entity_poly.entity_id
_entity_poly.type
_entity_poly.pdbx_seq_one_letter_code
_entity_poly.pdbx_strand_id
1 'polypeptide(L)'
;MVGAAWCRCVSRFPSGAALWECARTPGRMMWLHDTVMLDMPRRLKTVKAGQIYLSGHSAGGMMVHTMLCQSRVVPGLVAAAVDILGGIGSEYSRSAPCRSSKAVPFLKIQGVKDPFIAYNRDILVDGVKFISAVSAAKLRAGRNGCSQPRTRAPGQPGRRPGAVHRLLRRPAGAKASRLCGITTAAHDVDHPWPGWVYQEAWRFFSGAAAKAGSSKARLAVAVAAAAAGGAAAGAFLTMILLDFMDSYS
;
A
#
# COMPACT_ATOMS: atom_id res chain seq x y z
N MET A 1 -13.65 -5.48 22.89
CA MET A 1 -12.56 -5.09 21.95
C MET A 1 -11.76 -6.34 21.63
N VAL A 2 -12.01 -6.96 20.48
CA VAL A 2 -11.20 -8.09 19.99
C VAL A 2 -10.27 -7.49 18.96
N GLY A 3 -8.99 -7.33 19.30
CA GLY A 3 -7.98 -6.89 18.34
C GLY A 3 -7.68 -8.07 17.42
N ALA A 4 -7.84 -7.88 16.11
CA ALA A 4 -7.32 -8.82 15.13
C ALA A 4 -5.81 -8.99 15.38
N ALA A 5 -5.46 -10.12 15.99
CA ALA A 5 -4.09 -10.44 16.32
C ALA A 5 -3.47 -11.17 15.13
N TRP A 6 -2.23 -10.81 14.80
CA TRP A 6 -1.40 -11.61 13.92
C TRP A 6 -0.89 -12.78 14.77
N CYS A 7 -1.42 -13.97 14.52
CA CYS A 7 -1.09 -15.15 15.28
C CYS A 7 0.00 -15.91 14.54
N ARG A 8 1.09 -16.24 15.24
CA ARG A 8 2.16 -17.07 14.69
C ARG A 8 1.79 -18.52 14.97
N CYS A 9 2.02 -19.43 14.03
CA CYS A 9 1.92 -20.85 14.31
C CYS A 9 3.14 -21.25 15.14
N VAL A 10 2.97 -21.47 16.44
CA VAL A 10 4.04 -21.89 17.35
C VAL A 10 3.86 -23.39 17.58
N SER A 11 4.57 -24.21 16.78
CA SER A 11 4.80 -25.67 16.90
C SER A 11 3.61 -26.59 17.30
N ARG A 12 3.39 -27.65 16.51
CA ARG A 12 2.41 -28.72 16.79
C ARG A 12 2.65 -29.37 18.16
N PHE A 13 1.66 -29.33 19.05
CA PHE A 13 1.53 -30.29 20.15
C PHE A 13 0.98 -31.63 19.63
N PRO A 14 1.24 -32.77 20.30
CA PRO A 14 0.84 -34.12 19.86
C PRO A 14 -0.69 -34.36 19.76
N SER A 15 -1.54 -33.40 20.15
CA SER A 15 -3.00 -33.49 20.05
C SER A 15 -3.60 -32.99 18.72
N GLY A 16 -2.79 -32.53 17.76
CA GLY A 16 -3.26 -32.15 16.43
C GLY A 16 -4.02 -30.81 16.33
N ALA A 17 -4.29 -30.12 17.44
CA ALA A 17 -4.87 -28.78 17.44
C ALA A 17 -3.77 -27.72 17.26
N ALA A 18 -3.89 -26.90 16.21
CA ALA A 18 -3.05 -25.71 16.03
C ALA A 18 -3.50 -24.62 17.01
N LEU A 19 -2.71 -24.39 18.07
CA LEU A 19 -2.90 -23.24 18.95
C LEU A 19 -2.23 -22.01 18.32
N TRP A 20 -3.07 -21.06 17.92
CA TRP A 20 -2.65 -19.76 17.41
C TRP A 20 -2.22 -18.88 18.58
N GLU A 21 -0.91 -18.75 18.81
CA GLU A 21 -0.41 -17.83 19.83
C GLU A 21 -0.38 -16.41 19.25
N CYS A 22 -1.46 -15.71 19.53
CA CYS A 22 -1.67 -14.33 19.17
C CYS A 22 -0.86 -13.45 20.14
N ALA A 23 0.18 -12.77 19.66
CA ALA A 23 1.00 -11.89 20.49
C ALA A 23 0.11 -10.82 21.15
N ARG A 24 -0.15 -10.95 22.47
CA ARG A 24 -1.10 -10.10 23.22
C ARG A 24 -0.69 -8.64 23.34
N THR A 25 0.50 -8.26 22.90
CA THR A 25 0.92 -6.85 22.78
C THR A 25 0.95 -6.43 21.31
N PRO A 26 -0.17 -5.91 20.75
CA PRO A 26 -0.23 -5.42 19.37
C PRO A 26 0.79 -4.31 19.04
N GLY A 27 1.53 -3.79 20.03
CA GLY A 27 2.59 -2.80 19.83
C GLY A 27 3.97 -3.35 19.43
N ARG A 28 4.35 -4.58 19.80
CA ARG A 28 5.75 -5.04 19.61
C ARG A 28 6.13 -5.23 18.14
N MET A 29 5.23 -5.81 17.34
CA MET A 29 5.49 -6.04 15.92
C MET A 29 5.60 -4.72 15.15
N MET A 30 4.70 -3.78 15.40
CA MET A 30 4.75 -2.46 14.75
C MET A 30 5.96 -1.64 15.21
N TRP A 31 6.39 -1.78 16.46
CA TRP A 31 7.61 -1.13 16.95
C TRP A 31 8.85 -1.58 16.17
N LEU A 32 8.97 -2.87 15.85
CA LEU A 32 10.10 -3.36 15.05
C LEU A 32 10.09 -2.73 13.64
N HIS A 33 8.94 -2.71 12.98
CA HIS A 33 8.82 -2.07 11.66
C HIS A 33 9.09 -0.57 11.71
N ASP A 34 8.56 0.15 12.70
CA ASP A 34 8.83 1.58 12.90
C ASP A 34 10.33 1.83 13.12
N THR A 35 11.00 0.98 13.92
CA THR A 35 12.44 1.08 14.19
C THR A 35 13.26 0.89 12.92
N VAL A 36 12.99 -0.16 12.15
CA VAL A 36 13.69 -0.42 10.87
C VAL A 36 13.47 0.73 9.88
N MET A 37 12.24 1.24 9.78
CA MET A 37 11.91 2.33 8.86
C MET A 37 12.56 3.66 9.26
N LEU A 38 12.77 3.92 10.55
CA LEU A 38 13.52 5.10 11.03
C LEU A 38 15.04 4.94 10.87
N ASP A 39 15.55 3.73 11.01
CA ASP A 39 16.98 3.45 10.97
C ASP A 39 17.51 3.38 9.53
N MET A 40 16.72 2.85 8.59
CA MET A 40 17.14 2.64 7.20
C MET A 40 17.69 3.91 6.52
N PRO A 41 17.02 5.08 6.57
CA PRO A 41 17.56 6.30 5.94
C PRO A 41 18.85 6.81 6.59
N ARG A 42 19.11 6.45 7.86
CA ARG A 42 20.36 6.80 8.56
C ARG A 42 21.53 5.97 8.05
N ARG A 43 21.29 4.69 7.77
CA ARG A 43 22.31 3.76 7.22
C ARG A 43 22.53 3.98 5.73
N LEU A 44 21.45 4.20 4.99
CA LEU A 44 21.46 4.34 3.54
C LEU A 44 21.46 5.83 3.18
N LYS A 45 22.63 6.45 3.23
CA LYS A 45 22.83 7.91 2.97
C LYS A 45 22.30 8.38 1.60
N THR A 46 22.03 7.44 0.69
CA THR A 46 21.45 7.71 -0.64
C THR A 46 19.93 7.85 -0.62
N VAL A 47 19.24 7.42 0.43
CA VAL A 47 17.77 7.48 0.54
C VAL A 47 17.32 8.85 1.02
N LYS A 48 16.66 9.63 0.15
CA LYS A 48 16.12 10.94 0.53
C LYS A 48 14.66 10.83 1.00
N ALA A 49 14.26 11.80 1.82
CA ALA A 49 12.86 11.96 2.20
C ALA A 49 11.97 12.12 0.95
N GLY A 50 10.92 11.30 0.86
CA GLY A 50 10.02 11.23 -0.30
C GLY A 50 10.40 10.17 -1.34
N GLN A 51 11.38 9.32 -1.06
CA GLN A 51 11.82 8.23 -1.95
C GLN A 51 11.65 6.84 -1.34
N ILE A 52 10.90 6.74 -0.25
CA ILE A 52 10.59 5.48 0.41
C ILE A 52 9.21 5.06 -0.04
N TYR A 53 9.10 3.86 -0.56
CA TYR A 53 7.85 3.29 -1.06
C TYR A 53 7.56 2.00 -0.31
N LEU A 54 6.29 1.66 -0.19
CA LEU A 54 5.85 0.44 0.48
C LEU A 54 5.04 -0.40 -0.50
N SER A 55 5.47 -1.62 -0.75
CA SER A 55 4.69 -2.62 -1.47
C SER A 55 4.68 -3.96 -0.77
N GLY A 56 3.75 -4.80 -1.17
CA GLY A 56 3.73 -6.19 -0.81
C GLY A 56 2.74 -6.96 -1.67
N HIS A 57 3.02 -8.25 -1.83
CA HIS A 57 2.20 -9.20 -2.57
C HIS A 57 1.43 -10.10 -1.59
N SER A 58 0.16 -10.43 -1.88
CA SER A 58 -0.66 -11.35 -1.07
C SER A 58 -0.68 -10.99 0.43
N ALA A 59 -0.12 -11.83 1.31
CA ALA A 59 0.03 -11.53 2.74
C ALA A 59 0.90 -10.27 3.00
N GLY A 60 1.92 -10.04 2.19
CA GLY A 60 2.67 -8.78 2.17
C GLY A 60 1.79 -7.58 1.83
N GLY A 61 0.85 -7.74 0.89
CA GLY A 61 -0.15 -6.71 0.56
C GLY A 61 -1.11 -6.40 1.72
N MET A 62 -1.49 -7.42 2.49
CA MET A 62 -2.21 -7.24 3.77
C MET A 62 -1.35 -6.44 4.77
N MET A 63 -0.05 -6.74 4.84
CA MET A 63 0.88 -6.03 5.71
C MET A 63 1.02 -4.55 5.33
N VAL A 64 0.98 -4.20 4.03
CA VAL A 64 0.91 -2.80 3.59
C VAL A 64 -0.25 -2.09 4.27
N HIS A 65 -1.43 -2.70 4.30
CA HIS A 65 -2.57 -2.13 4.98
C HIS A 65 -2.37 -1.99 6.49
N THR A 66 -1.76 -3.00 7.10
CA THR A 66 -1.46 -3.01 8.53
C THR A 66 -0.50 -1.90 8.91
N MET A 67 0.64 -1.78 8.23
CA MET A 67 1.66 -0.76 8.48
C MET A 67 1.13 0.66 8.28
N LEU A 68 0.31 0.87 7.26
CA LEU A 68 -0.31 2.17 7.01
C LEU A 68 -1.37 2.54 8.06
N CYS A 69 -1.91 1.57 8.81
CA CYS A 69 -2.98 1.80 9.78
C CYS A 69 -2.50 1.83 11.24
N GLN A 70 -1.55 0.97 11.60
CA GLN A 70 -1.13 0.81 12.98
C GLN A 70 0.23 1.45 13.29
N SER A 71 1.12 1.54 12.31
CA SER A 71 2.44 2.09 12.57
C SER A 71 2.37 3.61 12.69
N ARG A 72 3.21 4.18 13.57
CA ARG A 72 3.23 5.63 13.81
C ARG A 72 4.14 6.35 12.84
N VAL A 73 5.10 5.63 12.25
CA VAL A 73 6.13 6.20 11.38
C VAL A 73 5.75 6.05 9.92
N VAL A 74 5.36 4.85 9.48
CA VAL A 74 5.27 4.50 8.06
C VAL A 74 4.38 5.47 7.27
N PRO A 75 3.16 5.85 7.70
CA PRO A 75 2.33 6.77 6.93
C PRO A 75 2.93 8.17 6.75
N GLY A 76 3.83 8.59 7.65
CA GLY A 76 4.54 9.87 7.55
C GLY A 76 5.82 9.79 6.73
N LEU A 77 6.35 8.59 6.53
CA LEU A 77 7.65 8.38 5.89
C LEU A 77 7.54 7.98 4.41
N VAL A 78 6.54 7.16 4.06
CA VAL A 78 6.40 6.63 2.70
C VAL A 78 5.77 7.66 1.76
N ALA A 79 6.30 7.77 0.55
CA ALA A 79 5.79 8.66 -0.49
C ALA A 79 4.53 8.12 -1.16
N ALA A 80 4.44 6.79 -1.27
CA ALA A 80 3.31 6.07 -1.82
C ALA A 80 3.35 4.60 -1.38
N ALA A 81 2.21 3.94 -1.44
CA ALA A 81 2.07 2.52 -1.12
C ALA A 81 1.27 1.78 -2.19
N VAL A 82 1.65 0.52 -2.44
CA VAL A 82 0.98 -0.38 -3.38
C VAL A 82 0.66 -1.70 -2.69
N ASP A 83 -0.61 -2.09 -2.70
CA ASP A 83 -1.05 -3.42 -2.29
C ASP A 83 -1.28 -4.27 -3.55
N ILE A 84 -0.53 -5.36 -3.70
CA ILE A 84 -0.63 -6.30 -4.82
C ILE A 84 -1.30 -7.57 -4.32
N LEU A 85 -2.52 -7.83 -4.77
CA LEU A 85 -3.33 -9.00 -4.44
C LEU A 85 -3.62 -9.23 -2.94
N GLY A 86 -3.30 -8.30 -2.03
CA GLY A 86 -3.55 -8.46 -0.60
C GLY A 86 -4.98 -8.17 -0.18
N GLY A 87 -5.32 -8.45 1.08
CA GLY A 87 -6.65 -8.26 1.66
C GLY A 87 -6.71 -7.28 2.83
N ILE A 88 -7.92 -6.91 3.24
CA ILE A 88 -8.15 -6.27 4.54
C ILE A 88 -9.23 -7.04 5.29
N GLY A 89 -8.91 -7.53 6.50
CA GLY A 89 -9.91 -8.10 7.39
C GLY A 89 -11.02 -7.09 7.74
N SER A 90 -12.26 -7.54 7.75
CA SER A 90 -13.45 -6.71 7.99
C SER A 90 -13.51 -6.13 9.41
N GLU A 91 -12.93 -6.81 10.39
CA GLU A 91 -12.75 -6.25 11.74
C GLU A 91 -11.66 -5.18 11.74
N TYR A 92 -10.55 -5.46 11.04
CA TYR A 92 -9.42 -4.56 10.92
C TYR A 92 -9.80 -3.23 10.26
N SER A 93 -10.61 -3.29 9.20
CA SER A 93 -11.06 -2.10 8.46
C SER A 93 -11.86 -1.12 9.33
N ARG A 94 -12.51 -1.62 10.40
CA ARG A 94 -13.31 -0.86 11.38
C ARG A 94 -12.53 -0.44 12.62
N SER A 95 -11.29 -0.91 12.79
CA SER A 95 -10.47 -0.62 13.96
C SER A 95 -10.13 0.88 14.10
N ALA A 96 -9.98 1.37 15.34
CA ALA A 96 -9.63 2.76 15.62
C ALA A 96 -8.27 3.21 15.05
N PRO A 97 -7.19 2.40 15.10
CA PRO A 97 -5.92 2.77 14.47
C PRO A 97 -6.08 3.02 12.98
N CYS A 98 -6.82 2.15 12.30
CA CYS A 98 -7.04 2.30 10.86
C CYS A 98 -7.88 3.55 10.56
N ARG A 99 -8.90 3.87 11.37
CA ARG A 99 -9.71 5.10 11.18
C ARG A 99 -8.91 6.41 11.31
N SER A 100 -7.83 6.44 12.09
CA SER A 100 -7.00 7.62 12.34
C SER A 100 -5.74 7.70 11.47
N SER A 101 -5.54 6.76 10.54
CA SER A 101 -4.34 6.72 9.71
C SER A 101 -4.20 7.93 8.79
N LYS A 102 -2.99 8.48 8.65
CA LYS A 102 -2.67 9.57 7.72
C LYS A 102 -2.95 9.18 6.26
N ALA A 103 -3.27 10.18 5.45
CA ALA A 103 -3.46 10.01 4.01
C ALA A 103 -2.13 9.72 3.29
N VAL A 104 -2.09 8.63 2.52
CA VAL A 104 -0.93 8.19 1.75
C VAL A 104 -1.37 7.84 0.33
N PRO A 105 -0.70 8.32 -0.73
CA PRO A 105 -0.99 7.87 -2.10
C PRO A 105 -0.98 6.34 -2.18
N PHE A 106 -2.12 5.77 -2.59
CA PHE A 106 -2.35 4.32 -2.52
C PHE A 106 -2.80 3.74 -3.86
N LEU A 107 -2.26 2.59 -4.22
CA LEU A 107 -2.71 1.79 -5.36
C LEU A 107 -3.00 0.37 -4.89
N LYS A 108 -4.17 -0.15 -5.23
CA LYS A 108 -4.50 -1.56 -5.11
C LYS A 108 -4.50 -2.21 -6.48
N ILE A 109 -3.79 -3.32 -6.63
CA ILE A 109 -3.80 -4.18 -7.82
C ILE A 109 -4.44 -5.50 -7.42
N GLN A 110 -5.42 -5.97 -8.18
CA GLN A 110 -6.16 -7.20 -7.88
C GLN A 110 -6.55 -7.95 -9.14
N GLY A 111 -6.41 -9.28 -9.14
CA GLY A 111 -7.08 -10.13 -10.14
C GLY A 111 -8.60 -10.09 -9.95
N VAL A 112 -9.36 -9.95 -11.04
CA VAL A 112 -10.83 -9.96 -10.96
C VAL A 112 -11.35 -11.36 -10.63
N LYS A 113 -10.60 -12.40 -11.00
CA LYS A 113 -10.93 -13.81 -10.77
C LYS A 113 -10.25 -14.40 -9.53
N ASP A 114 -9.71 -13.54 -8.66
CA ASP A 114 -9.01 -13.96 -7.46
C ASP A 114 -9.94 -14.71 -6.49
N PRO A 115 -9.68 -16.00 -6.20
CA PRO A 115 -10.53 -16.81 -5.33
C PRO A 115 -10.26 -16.56 -3.84
N PHE A 116 -9.13 -15.97 -3.46
CA PHE A 116 -8.75 -15.76 -2.06
C PHE A 116 -9.13 -14.35 -1.61
N ILE A 117 -8.83 -13.34 -2.42
CA ILE A 117 -9.21 -11.95 -2.14
C ILE A 117 -10.14 -11.45 -3.24
N ALA A 118 -11.43 -11.68 -3.03
CA ALA A 118 -12.44 -11.39 -4.03
C ALA A 118 -12.49 -9.89 -4.41
N TYR A 119 -12.64 -9.64 -5.72
CA TYR A 119 -12.58 -8.29 -6.27
C TYR A 119 -13.75 -7.41 -5.83
N ASN A 120 -14.98 -7.92 -5.92
CA ASN A 120 -16.23 -7.16 -5.78
C ASN A 120 -17.18 -7.68 -4.67
N ARG A 121 -16.78 -8.69 -3.91
CA ARG A 121 -17.53 -9.23 -2.77
C ARG A 121 -16.62 -9.47 -1.57
N ASP A 122 -17.18 -9.43 -0.38
CA ASP A 122 -16.49 -9.87 0.81
C ASP A 122 -16.35 -11.40 0.77
N ILE A 123 -15.33 -11.95 1.41
CA ILE A 123 -15.02 -13.38 1.38
C ILE A 123 -14.47 -13.86 2.72
N LEU A 124 -14.74 -15.12 3.07
CA LEU A 124 -14.17 -15.79 4.24
C LEU A 124 -13.01 -16.69 3.77
N VAL A 125 -11.80 -16.42 4.25
CA VAL A 125 -10.60 -17.24 3.99
C VAL A 125 -9.94 -17.52 5.32
N ASP A 126 -9.68 -18.79 5.62
CA ASP A 126 -9.05 -19.25 6.87
C ASP A 126 -9.71 -18.69 8.14
N GLY A 127 -11.04 -18.61 8.15
CA GLY A 127 -11.82 -18.08 9.27
C GLY A 127 -11.80 -16.54 9.40
N VAL A 128 -11.07 -15.83 8.53
CA VAL A 128 -11.01 -14.37 8.51
C VAL A 128 -11.90 -13.82 7.40
N LYS A 129 -12.86 -12.98 7.77
CA LYS A 129 -13.72 -12.28 6.79
C LYS A 129 -12.97 -11.08 6.21
N PHE A 130 -12.57 -11.14 4.96
CA PHE A 130 -11.97 -10.06 4.20
C PHE A 130 -13.03 -9.22 3.48
N ILE A 131 -12.82 -7.90 3.42
CA ILE A 131 -13.63 -7.03 2.56
C ILE A 131 -13.15 -7.11 1.12
N SER A 132 -14.06 -6.87 0.16
CA SER A 132 -13.70 -6.87 -1.26
C SER A 132 -12.56 -5.90 -1.60
N ALA A 133 -11.83 -6.16 -2.68
CA ALA A 133 -10.82 -5.23 -3.20
C ALA A 133 -11.41 -3.85 -3.52
N VAL A 134 -12.63 -3.80 -4.05
CA VAL A 134 -13.37 -2.54 -4.28
C VAL A 134 -13.64 -1.80 -2.96
N SER A 135 -14.06 -2.50 -1.91
CA SER A 135 -14.29 -1.92 -0.58
C SER A 135 -12.99 -1.42 0.06
N ALA A 136 -11.91 -2.19 -0.04
CA ALA A 136 -10.57 -1.81 0.42
C ALA A 136 -10.06 -0.52 -0.26
N ALA A 137 -10.22 -0.42 -1.59
CA ALA A 137 -9.84 0.77 -2.34
C ALA A 137 -10.71 2.00 -1.97
N LYS A 138 -12.03 1.81 -1.78
CA LYS A 138 -12.94 2.87 -1.30
C LYS A 138 -12.54 3.36 0.09
N LEU A 139 -12.22 2.44 1.01
CA LEU A 139 -11.76 2.77 2.36
C LEU A 139 -10.53 3.68 2.32
N ARG A 140 -9.51 3.34 1.52
CA ARG A 140 -8.30 4.17 1.36
C ARG A 140 -8.58 5.49 0.68
N ALA A 141 -9.48 5.50 -0.31
CA ALA A 141 -9.84 6.72 -1.00
C ALA A 141 -10.55 7.73 -0.10
N GLY A 142 -11.48 7.26 0.74
CA GLY A 142 -12.13 8.11 1.74
C GLY A 142 -11.11 8.77 2.67
N ARG A 143 -10.11 8.01 3.12
CA ARG A 143 -9.00 8.54 3.95
C ARG A 143 -8.10 9.52 3.22
N ASN A 144 -7.97 9.33 1.92
CA ASN A 144 -7.23 10.24 1.05
C ASN A 144 -8.04 11.49 0.66
N GLY A 145 -9.25 11.68 1.20
CA GLY A 145 -10.13 12.81 0.94
C GLY A 145 -10.86 12.72 -0.39
N CYS A 146 -10.97 11.54 -0.99
CA CYS A 146 -11.70 11.35 -2.25
C CYS A 146 -13.17 11.04 -1.97
N SER A 147 -14.09 11.81 -2.56
CA SER A 147 -15.53 11.73 -2.27
C SER A 147 -16.35 10.88 -3.24
N GLN A 148 -15.86 10.62 -4.46
CA GLN A 148 -16.64 9.87 -5.46
C GLN A 148 -15.80 8.91 -6.31
N PRO A 149 -16.23 7.66 -6.51
CA PRO A 149 -15.60 6.78 -7.49
C PRO A 149 -15.88 7.28 -8.91
N ARG A 150 -14.85 7.46 -9.73
CA ARG A 150 -14.98 7.49 -11.19
C ARG A 150 -14.52 6.14 -11.71
N THR A 151 -15.42 5.43 -12.37
CA THR A 151 -15.03 4.25 -13.13
C THR A 151 -14.57 4.74 -14.50
N ARG A 152 -13.32 4.45 -14.86
CA ARG A 152 -12.91 4.52 -16.26
C ARG A 152 -13.25 3.19 -16.90
N ALA A 153 -13.79 3.23 -18.12
CA ALA A 153 -13.96 2.02 -18.92
C ALA A 153 -12.63 1.26 -19.03
N PRO A 154 -12.67 -0.08 -19.15
CA PRO A 154 -11.50 -0.85 -19.52
C PRO A 154 -10.76 -0.19 -20.68
N GLY A 155 -9.44 -0.07 -20.59
CA GLY A 155 -8.64 0.20 -21.79
C GLY A 155 -8.93 -0.87 -22.84
N GLN A 156 -8.84 -0.52 -24.13
CA GLN A 156 -9.16 -1.46 -25.21
C GLN A 156 -8.40 -2.79 -25.03
N PRO A 157 -9.09 -3.94 -25.17
CA PRO A 157 -8.45 -5.26 -25.13
C PRO A 157 -7.38 -5.34 -26.23
N GLY A 158 -6.16 -5.74 -25.88
CA GLY A 158 -5.06 -5.96 -26.83
C GLY A 158 -3.80 -5.12 -26.62
N ARG A 159 -3.85 -4.01 -25.88
CA ARG A 159 -2.63 -3.23 -25.50
C ARG A 159 -2.28 -3.26 -24.02
N ARG A 160 -3.23 -3.62 -23.16
CA ARG A 160 -3.04 -3.77 -21.71
C ARG A 160 -3.95 -4.89 -21.20
N PRO A 161 -3.53 -5.68 -20.19
CA PRO A 161 -4.42 -6.58 -19.45
C PRO A 161 -5.65 -5.79 -19.02
N GLY A 162 -6.85 -6.32 -19.27
CA GLY A 162 -8.10 -5.58 -19.10
C GLY A 162 -8.14 -4.82 -17.77
N ALA A 163 -8.25 -3.49 -17.87
CA ALA A 163 -8.00 -2.61 -16.74
C ALA A 163 -9.28 -1.88 -16.33
N VAL A 164 -10.03 -2.38 -15.35
CA VAL A 164 -11.05 -1.51 -14.72
C VAL A 164 -10.35 -0.62 -13.71
N HIS A 165 -10.04 0.60 -14.15
CA HIS A 165 -9.52 1.65 -13.28
C HIS A 165 -10.68 2.38 -12.61
N ARG A 166 -10.92 2.09 -11.33
CA ARG A 166 -11.77 2.95 -10.50
C ARG A 166 -10.88 4.02 -9.88
N LEU A 167 -10.80 5.17 -10.53
CA LEU A 167 -10.11 6.36 -10.02
C LEU A 167 -11.11 7.14 -9.18
N LEU A 168 -10.88 7.32 -7.89
CA LEU A 168 -11.76 8.22 -7.14
C LEU A 168 -11.44 9.68 -7.52
N ARG A 169 -12.48 10.49 -7.75
CA ARG A 169 -12.36 11.93 -8.03
C ARG A 169 -11.59 12.53 -6.86
N ARG A 170 -10.46 13.15 -7.21
CA ARG A 170 -9.54 13.75 -6.26
C ARG A 170 -9.84 15.25 -6.19
N PRO A 171 -10.52 15.75 -5.13
CA PRO A 171 -10.58 17.18 -4.91
C PRO A 171 -9.16 17.75 -4.72
N ALA A 172 -9.03 19.08 -4.79
CA ALA A 172 -7.77 19.73 -4.48
C ALA A 172 -7.29 19.32 -3.07
N GLY A 173 -5.99 18.99 -2.93
CA GLY A 173 -5.42 18.52 -1.67
C GLY A 173 -5.55 17.01 -1.38
N ALA A 174 -6.47 16.30 -2.01
CA ALA A 174 -6.61 14.86 -1.81
C ALA A 174 -5.40 14.06 -2.35
N LYS A 175 -5.05 12.97 -1.65
CA LYS A 175 -3.99 12.05 -2.09
C LYS A 175 -4.55 11.06 -3.13
N ALA A 176 -3.69 10.56 -4.01
CA ALA A 176 -4.14 9.63 -5.05
C ALA A 176 -4.60 8.30 -4.41
N SER A 177 -5.74 7.75 -4.86
CA SER A 177 -6.16 6.40 -4.53
C SER A 177 -6.68 5.72 -5.79
N ARG A 178 -6.13 4.56 -6.14
CA ARG A 178 -6.47 3.83 -7.38
C ARG A 178 -6.73 2.36 -7.08
N LEU A 179 -7.69 1.79 -7.80
CA LEU A 179 -7.85 0.34 -7.95
C LEU A 179 -7.58 -0.04 -9.41
N CYS A 180 -6.75 -1.06 -9.60
CA CYS A 180 -6.52 -1.70 -10.89
C CYS A 180 -6.97 -3.16 -10.79
N GLY A 181 -8.10 -3.49 -11.42
CA GLY A 181 -8.53 -4.87 -11.62
C GLY A 181 -7.93 -5.45 -12.90
N ILE A 182 -7.36 -6.65 -12.82
CA ILE A 182 -6.86 -7.43 -13.97
C ILE A 182 -7.92 -8.44 -14.34
N THR A 183 -8.63 -8.22 -15.45
CA THR A 183 -9.84 -9.02 -15.79
C THR A 183 -9.55 -10.51 -16.02
N THR A 184 -8.33 -10.85 -16.42
CA THR A 184 -7.93 -12.21 -16.77
C THR A 184 -7.23 -12.96 -15.64
N ALA A 185 -6.68 -12.26 -14.65
CA ALA A 185 -5.84 -12.87 -13.61
C ALA A 185 -6.65 -13.31 -12.39
N ALA A 186 -6.15 -14.37 -11.73
CA ALA A 186 -6.64 -14.86 -10.45
C ALA A 186 -5.79 -14.28 -9.31
N HIS A 187 -5.38 -15.11 -8.34
CA HIS A 187 -4.42 -14.72 -7.29
C HIS A 187 -2.98 -14.99 -7.76
N ASP A 188 -2.62 -14.41 -8.90
CA ASP A 188 -1.32 -14.56 -9.51
C ASP A 188 -0.87 -13.23 -10.13
N VAL A 189 0.45 -13.01 -10.14
CA VAL A 189 1.06 -11.76 -10.62
C VAL A 189 1.59 -11.86 -12.04
N ASP A 190 1.76 -13.09 -12.54
CA ASP A 190 2.50 -13.35 -13.76
C ASP A 190 1.66 -13.96 -14.89
N HIS A 191 0.41 -14.38 -14.66
CA HIS A 191 -0.41 -14.98 -15.70
C HIS A 191 -1.63 -14.12 -16.08
N PRO A 192 -1.88 -13.92 -17.38
CA PRO A 192 -1.02 -14.18 -18.54
C PRO A 192 -0.02 -13.03 -18.82
N TRP A 193 0.33 -12.20 -17.82
CA TRP A 193 1.07 -10.94 -18.02
C TRP A 193 2.27 -10.78 -17.08
N PRO A 194 3.38 -11.49 -17.31
CA PRO A 194 4.56 -11.46 -16.44
C PRO A 194 5.07 -10.04 -16.21
N GLY A 195 5.32 -9.70 -14.95
CA GLY A 195 5.90 -8.40 -14.59
C GLY A 195 4.96 -7.19 -14.66
N TRP A 196 3.74 -7.32 -15.20
CA TRP A 196 2.85 -6.18 -15.44
C TRP A 196 2.46 -5.47 -14.14
N VAL A 197 2.16 -6.23 -13.07
CA VAL A 197 1.76 -5.67 -11.78
C VAL A 197 2.85 -4.78 -11.18
N TYR A 198 4.12 -5.21 -11.31
CA TYR A 198 5.27 -4.47 -10.82
C TYR A 198 5.54 -3.23 -11.66
N GLN A 199 5.33 -3.30 -12.98
CA GLN A 199 5.41 -2.11 -13.84
C GLN A 199 4.35 -1.07 -13.50
N GLU A 200 3.10 -1.48 -13.20
CA GLU A 200 2.05 -0.54 -12.81
C GLU A 200 2.30 0.03 -11.40
N ALA A 201 2.80 -0.79 -10.47
CA ALA A 201 3.28 -0.32 -9.16
C ALA A 201 4.40 0.73 -9.32
N TRP A 202 5.39 0.44 -10.16
CA TRP A 202 6.50 1.35 -10.45
C TRP A 202 6.02 2.67 -11.05
N ARG A 203 5.15 2.62 -12.07
CA ARG A 203 4.56 3.84 -12.67
C ARG A 203 3.84 4.69 -11.63
N PHE A 204 3.14 4.05 -10.70
CA PHE A 204 2.48 4.75 -9.60
C PHE A 204 3.49 5.42 -8.66
N PHE A 205 4.56 4.72 -8.28
CA PHE A 205 5.64 5.26 -7.46
C PHE A 205 6.37 6.41 -8.14
N SER A 206 6.77 6.28 -9.40
CA SER A 206 7.43 7.36 -10.16
C SER A 206 6.53 8.59 -10.28
N GLY A 207 5.22 8.39 -10.50
CA GLY A 207 4.25 9.48 -10.53
C GLY A 207 4.06 10.19 -9.18
N ALA A 208 4.24 9.47 -8.07
CA ALA A 208 4.26 10.06 -6.73
C ALA A 208 5.58 10.80 -6.45
N ALA A 209 6.71 10.22 -6.86
CA ALA A 209 8.04 10.80 -6.75
C ALA A 209 8.13 12.16 -7.44
N ALA A 210 7.69 12.22 -8.70
CA ALA A 210 7.71 13.44 -9.51
C ALA A 210 6.95 14.58 -8.82
N LYS A 211 5.78 14.27 -8.24
CA LYS A 211 4.97 15.26 -7.50
C LYS A 211 5.65 15.75 -6.22
N ALA A 212 6.28 14.85 -5.47
CA ALA A 212 7.00 15.21 -4.26
C ALA A 212 8.22 16.11 -4.57
N GLY A 213 8.95 15.79 -5.63
CA GLY A 213 10.06 16.60 -6.15
C GLY A 213 9.60 17.99 -6.58
N SER A 214 8.50 18.09 -7.33
CA SER A 214 7.92 19.38 -7.73
C SER A 214 7.43 20.20 -6.54
N SER A 215 6.88 19.58 -5.49
CA SER A 215 6.48 20.30 -4.28
C SER A 215 7.68 20.86 -3.51
N LYS A 216 8.77 20.08 -3.38
CA LYS A 216 10.02 20.58 -2.79
C LYS A 216 10.66 21.66 -3.65
N ALA A 217 10.68 21.51 -4.97
CA ALA A 217 11.18 22.53 -5.89
C ALA A 217 10.35 23.82 -5.82
N ARG A 218 9.01 23.73 -5.75
CA ARG A 218 8.15 24.90 -5.56
C ARG A 218 8.33 25.56 -4.20
N LEU A 219 8.50 24.78 -3.13
CA LEU A 219 8.80 25.33 -1.81
C LEU A 219 10.19 25.97 -1.80
N ALA A 220 11.19 25.34 -2.41
CA ALA A 220 12.53 25.88 -2.54
C ALA A 220 12.55 27.13 -3.43
N VAL A 221 11.74 27.21 -4.49
CA VAL A 221 11.57 28.41 -5.32
C VAL A 221 10.78 29.49 -4.58
N ALA A 222 9.80 29.14 -3.75
CA ALA A 222 9.08 30.13 -2.94
C ALA A 222 9.96 30.67 -1.80
N VAL A 223 10.74 29.79 -1.15
CA VAL A 223 11.72 30.15 -0.12
C VAL A 223 12.90 30.87 -0.75
N ALA A 224 13.38 30.48 -1.92
CA ALA A 224 14.40 31.20 -2.67
C ALA A 224 13.86 32.48 -3.31
N ALA A 225 12.59 32.60 -3.68
CA ALA A 225 12.01 33.89 -4.03
C ALA A 225 11.93 34.80 -2.79
N ALA A 226 11.75 34.21 -1.61
CA ALA A 226 11.82 34.92 -0.34
C ALA A 226 13.25 35.18 0.15
N ALA A 227 14.25 34.41 -0.31
CA ALA A 227 15.63 34.43 0.21
C ALA A 227 16.70 34.84 -0.82
N ALA A 228 16.41 34.80 -2.12
CA ALA A 228 17.36 34.98 -3.21
C ALA A 228 17.12 36.29 -3.98
N GLY A 229 17.83 37.36 -3.68
CA GLY A 229 18.89 37.49 -2.68
C GLY A 229 20.20 36.69 -2.89
N GLY A 230 20.29 35.63 -3.71
CA GLY A 230 21.50 34.80 -3.81
C GLY A 230 21.34 33.30 -4.18
N ALA A 231 21.84 32.97 -5.38
CA ALA A 231 22.45 31.74 -5.96
C ALA A 231 22.07 30.29 -5.57
N ALA A 232 22.02 29.40 -6.59
CA ALA A 232 21.51 28.01 -6.57
C ALA A 232 22.57 26.92 -6.89
N ALA A 233 22.29 25.66 -6.47
CA ALA A 233 23.00 24.44 -6.87
C ALA A 233 22.04 23.22 -6.99
N GLY A 234 22.34 22.28 -7.90
CA GLY A 234 21.47 21.17 -8.35
C GLY A 234 21.61 19.82 -7.59
N ALA A 235 20.67 18.89 -7.80
CA ALA A 235 20.60 17.60 -7.10
C ALA A 235 20.21 16.39 -7.98
N PHE A 236 20.87 15.25 -7.76
CA PHE A 236 20.58 13.91 -8.34
C PHE A 236 19.69 13.01 -7.44
N LEU A 237 19.08 11.95 -7.96
CA LEU A 237 18.02 11.12 -7.32
C LEU A 237 18.41 9.62 -7.24
N THR A 238 18.29 8.96 -6.06
CA THR A 238 18.54 7.51 -5.86
C THR A 238 17.38 6.84 -5.09
N MET A 239 16.93 5.63 -5.45
CA MET A 239 15.67 5.03 -4.94
C MET A 239 15.86 3.58 -4.45
N ILE A 240 15.13 3.17 -3.40
CA ILE A 240 15.15 1.80 -2.83
C ILE A 240 13.72 1.24 -2.78
N LEU A 241 13.56 0.01 -3.26
CA LEU A 241 12.33 -0.78 -3.18
C LEU A 241 12.51 -1.86 -2.11
N LEU A 242 11.65 -1.88 -1.09
CA LEU A 242 11.58 -2.98 -0.13
C LEU A 242 10.45 -3.90 -0.59
N ASP A 243 10.82 -5.05 -1.17
CA ASP A 243 9.87 -6.14 -1.41
C ASP A 243 9.94 -7.11 -0.24
N PHE A 244 8.86 -7.24 0.52
CA PHE A 244 8.71 -8.34 1.47
C PHE A 244 8.30 -9.57 0.66
N MET A 245 9.28 -10.29 0.11
CA MET A 245 9.04 -11.54 -0.60
C MET A 245 8.58 -12.63 0.38
N ASP A 246 7.52 -13.33 -0.01
CA ASP A 246 7.03 -14.57 0.59
C ASP A 246 8.15 -15.63 0.55
N SER A 247 8.87 -15.78 1.66
CA SER A 247 9.72 -16.96 1.92
C SER A 247 8.99 -17.91 2.85
N TYR A 248 7.80 -18.37 2.45
CA TYR A 248 7.13 -19.51 3.04
C TYR A 248 6.32 -20.22 1.95
N SER A 249 6.99 -21.10 1.22
CA SER A 249 6.39 -22.21 0.48
C SER A 249 7.11 -23.47 0.92
#